data_AF-A0AA42HUG8-F1
#
_entry.id   AF-A0AA42HUG8-F1
#
_cell.length_a   1.000
_cell.length_b   1.000
_cell.length_c   1.000
_cell.angle_alpha   90.00
_cell.angle_beta   90.00
_cell.angle_gamma   90.00
#
_symmetry.space_group_name_H-M   'P 1'
#
loop_
_entity.id
_entity.type
_entity.pdbx_description
1 polymer ?
#
loop_
_entity_poly.entity_id
_entity_poly.type
_entity_poly.pdbx_seq_one_letter_code
_entity_poly.pdbx_strand_id
1 'polypeptide(L)'
;MSHTNIQQALQEIGRQADVLMLLLIMGCSILAVPIAWHYSSLDGVLIFSPLLSTLAAVLCFSLRGTVITRYALPLLLCATVALHIQVSLGTIEFHFVVFVTLALVMVYREWRVVLACAGFFAVHHILFDRLQAWGYGIYCTTEADFQKIVLHATFVVAQTAVEIFILQKMVASYR
;
A
#
# COMPACT_ATOMS: atom_id res chain seq x y z
N MET A 1 14.77 18.64 24.65
CA MET A 1 15.49 17.45 24.14
C MET A 1 16.51 17.92 23.12
N SER A 2 17.73 17.36 23.08
CA SER A 2 18.69 17.71 22.02
C SER A 2 18.17 17.24 20.66
N HIS A 3 18.54 17.92 19.57
CA HIS A 3 18.17 17.51 18.20
C HIS A 3 18.57 16.06 17.89
N THR A 4 19.67 15.58 18.48
CA THR A 4 20.16 14.20 18.36
C THR A 4 19.17 13.16 18.89
N ASN A 5 18.52 13.45 20.02
CA ASN A 5 17.56 12.51 20.63
C ASN A 5 16.28 12.36 19.78
N ILE A 6 15.86 13.43 19.09
CA ILE A 6 14.70 13.39 18.20
C ILE A 6 15.00 12.57 16.95
N GLN A 7 16.18 12.73 16.35
CA GLN A 7 16.58 11.97 15.16
C GLN A 7 16.69 10.46 15.45
N GLN A 8 17.26 10.10 16.60
CA GLN A 8 17.32 8.72 17.06
C GLN A 8 15.93 8.11 17.29
N ALA A 9 15.02 8.86 17.91
CA ALA A 9 13.64 8.42 18.11
C ALA A 9 12.90 8.20 16.78
N LEU A 10 13.07 9.11 15.80
CA LEU A 10 12.46 8.98 14.47
C LEU A 10 13.04 7.79 13.69
N GLN A 11 14.34 7.51 13.82
CA GLN A 11 14.96 6.32 13.24
C GLN A 11 14.40 5.04 13.85
N GLU A 12 14.24 4.98 15.17
CA GLU A 12 13.68 3.81 15.84
C GLU A 12 12.21 3.56 15.44
N ILE A 13 11.40 4.63 15.34
CA ILE A 13 10.05 4.55 14.79
C ILE A 13 10.08 3.96 13.38
N GLY A 14 10.97 4.45 12.51
CA GLY A 14 11.12 3.92 11.14
C GLY A 14 11.51 2.43 11.12
N ARG A 15 12.39 1.99 12.03
CA ARG A 15 12.76 0.59 12.16
C ARG A 15 11.59 -0.27 12.61
N GLN A 16 10.77 0.19 13.54
CA GLN A 16 9.58 -0.54 13.99
C GLN A 16 8.51 -0.59 12.89
N ALA A 17 8.31 0.52 12.18
CA ALA A 17 7.43 0.62 11.02
C ALA A 17 7.82 -0.38 9.92
N ASP A 18 9.11 -0.54 9.61
CA ASP A 18 9.58 -1.51 8.61
C ASP A 18 9.20 -2.95 8.96
N VAL A 19 9.29 -3.34 10.24
CA VAL A 19 8.88 -4.67 10.69
C VAL A 19 7.38 -4.83 10.58
N LEU A 20 6.60 -3.81 10.98
CA LEU A 20 5.16 -3.83 10.81
C LEU A 20 4.78 -4.00 9.33
N MET A 21 5.40 -3.24 8.42
CA MET A 21 5.15 -3.37 6.98
C MET A 21 5.50 -4.75 6.47
N LEU A 22 6.65 -5.31 6.86
CA LEU A 22 7.02 -6.68 6.49
C LEU A 22 5.96 -7.69 6.94
N LEU A 23 5.50 -7.61 8.19
CA LEU A 23 4.47 -8.51 8.72
C LEU A 23 3.15 -8.36 7.97
N LEU A 24 2.75 -7.12 7.65
CA LEU A 24 1.54 -6.85 6.87
C LEU A 24 1.64 -7.39 5.45
N ILE A 25 2.79 -7.21 4.77
CA ILE A 25 3.04 -7.76 3.44
C ILE A 25 2.97 -9.28 3.49
N MET A 26 3.62 -9.92 4.47
CA MET A 26 3.57 -11.37 4.64
C MET A 26 2.14 -11.87 4.85
N GLY A 27 1.39 -11.22 5.75
CA GLY A 27 -0.02 -11.55 6.00
C GLY A 27 -0.88 -11.38 4.77
N CYS A 28 -0.75 -10.25 4.05
CA CYS A 28 -1.51 -10.01 2.82
C CYS A 28 -1.12 -11.01 1.72
N SER A 29 0.16 -11.33 1.55
CA SER A 29 0.61 -12.34 0.57
C SER A 29 0.04 -13.72 0.86
N ILE A 30 -0.06 -14.11 2.14
CA ILE A 30 -0.72 -15.37 2.53
C ILE A 30 -2.22 -15.30 2.23
N LEU A 31 -2.88 -14.19 2.56
CA LEU A 31 -4.31 -13.98 2.28
C LEU A 31 -4.65 -13.97 0.79
N ALA A 32 -3.70 -13.65 -0.09
CA ALA A 32 -3.93 -13.70 -1.54
C ALA A 32 -4.28 -15.12 -2.03
N VAL A 33 -3.78 -16.17 -1.38
CA VAL A 33 -4.02 -17.58 -1.77
C VAL A 33 -5.49 -17.99 -1.64
N PRO A 34 -6.16 -17.86 -0.48
CA PRO A 34 -7.58 -18.20 -0.38
C PRO A 34 -8.47 -17.27 -1.21
N ILE A 35 -8.08 -16.01 -1.43
CA ILE A 35 -8.81 -15.10 -2.32
C ILE A 35 -8.78 -15.65 -3.74
N ALA A 36 -7.58 -15.93 -4.27
CA ALA A 36 -7.44 -16.49 -5.60
C ALA A 36 -8.14 -17.84 -5.74
N TRP A 37 -8.06 -18.71 -4.74
CA TRP A 37 -8.78 -19.99 -4.75
C TRP A 37 -10.30 -19.81 -4.89
N HIS A 38 -10.86 -18.75 -4.31
CA HIS A 38 -12.29 -18.50 -4.34
C HIS A 38 -12.76 -17.83 -5.65
N TYR A 39 -11.98 -16.90 -6.19
CA TYR A 39 -12.40 -16.04 -7.31
C TYR A 39 -11.74 -16.37 -8.66
N SER A 40 -10.50 -16.86 -8.68
CA SER A 40 -9.68 -16.95 -9.90
C SER A 40 -8.80 -18.22 -9.94
N SER A 41 -7.72 -18.21 -10.73
CA SER A 41 -6.67 -19.24 -10.67
C SER A 41 -5.57 -18.85 -9.68
N LEU A 42 -4.80 -19.86 -9.21
CA LEU A 42 -3.66 -19.65 -8.31
C LEU A 42 -2.39 -19.16 -9.01
N ASP A 43 -2.32 -19.23 -10.34
CA ASP A 43 -1.07 -19.03 -11.11
C ASP A 43 -0.41 -17.69 -10.81
N GLY A 44 -1.21 -16.62 -10.77
CA GLY A 44 -0.72 -15.27 -10.43
C GLY A 44 -0.19 -15.20 -9.00
N VAL A 45 -0.90 -15.77 -8.02
CA VAL A 45 -0.51 -15.70 -6.60
C VAL A 45 0.76 -16.49 -6.34
N LEU A 46 0.94 -17.65 -6.98
CA LEU A 46 2.13 -18.49 -6.83
C LEU A 46 3.42 -17.80 -7.32
N ILE A 47 3.30 -16.78 -8.17
CA ILE A 47 4.43 -16.00 -8.65
C ILE A 47 4.58 -14.69 -7.86
N PHE A 48 3.53 -13.88 -7.81
CA PHE A 48 3.64 -12.52 -7.29
C PHE A 48 3.71 -12.45 -5.76
N SER A 49 3.00 -13.32 -5.03
CA SER A 49 3.06 -13.32 -3.55
C SER A 49 4.46 -13.65 -3.01
N PRO A 50 5.13 -14.75 -3.42
CA PRO A 50 6.48 -15.02 -2.94
C PRO A 50 7.48 -13.96 -3.43
N LEU A 51 7.31 -13.41 -4.64
CA LEU A 51 8.16 -12.33 -5.14
C LEU A 51 8.09 -11.08 -4.26
N LEU A 52 6.88 -10.57 -3.99
CA LEU A 52 6.67 -9.38 -3.17
C LEU A 52 7.13 -9.60 -1.73
N SER A 53 6.78 -10.74 -1.13
CA SER A 53 7.21 -11.09 0.23
C SER A 53 8.73 -11.23 0.36
N THR A 54 9.38 -11.86 -0.61
CA THR A 54 10.84 -12.03 -0.59
C THR A 54 11.55 -10.69 -0.75
N LEU A 55 11.09 -9.86 -1.68
CA LEU A 55 11.65 -8.52 -1.87
C LEU A 55 11.48 -7.66 -0.61
N ALA A 56 10.30 -7.69 0.02
CA ALA A 56 10.05 -7.01 1.29
C ALA A 56 10.98 -7.52 2.40
N ALA A 57 11.16 -8.84 2.52
CA ALA A 57 12.05 -9.43 3.50
C ALA A 57 13.50 -8.99 3.29
N VAL A 58 14.02 -9.08 2.06
CA VAL A 58 15.38 -8.64 1.72
C VAL A 58 15.58 -7.17 2.07
N LEU A 59 14.67 -6.29 1.66
CA LEU A 59 14.76 -4.86 1.97
C LEU A 59 14.71 -4.60 3.48
N CYS A 60 13.79 -5.25 4.20
CA CYS A 60 13.63 -5.06 5.63
C CYS A 60 14.83 -5.61 6.42
N PHE A 61 15.44 -6.72 6.03
CA PHE A 61 16.62 -7.26 6.73
C PHE A 61 17.91 -6.52 6.38
N SER A 62 18.06 -6.03 5.15
CA SER A 62 19.29 -5.38 4.69
C SER A 62 19.32 -3.88 4.92
N LEU A 63 18.18 -3.19 4.84
CA LEU A 63 18.12 -1.71 4.76
C LEU A 63 17.18 -1.08 5.80
N ARG A 64 16.89 -1.80 6.90
CA ARG A 64 15.97 -1.36 7.95
C ARG A 64 16.29 0.03 8.50
N GLY A 65 15.28 0.89 8.57
CA GLY A 65 15.36 2.25 9.11
C GLY A 65 15.90 3.29 8.12
N THR A 66 16.15 2.90 6.87
CA THR A 66 16.63 3.81 5.83
C THR A 66 15.48 4.55 5.13
N VAL A 67 15.82 5.56 4.34
CA VAL A 67 14.85 6.22 3.45
C VAL A 67 14.33 5.25 2.38
N ILE A 68 15.11 4.24 1.99
CA ILE A 68 14.70 3.27 0.97
C ILE A 68 13.51 2.45 1.48
N THR A 69 13.63 1.80 2.64
CA THR A 69 12.55 0.96 3.20
C THR A 69 11.30 1.76 3.53
N ARG A 70 11.47 3.02 3.95
CA ARG A 70 10.39 3.98 4.23
C ARG A 70 9.41 4.16 3.06
N TYR A 71 9.88 4.06 1.80
CA TYR A 71 9.00 4.12 0.63
C TYR A 71 8.76 2.75 0.02
N ALA A 72 9.80 1.92 -0.08
CA ALA A 72 9.72 0.65 -0.78
C ALA A 72 8.77 -0.34 -0.09
N LEU A 73 8.80 -0.47 1.25
CA LEU A 73 7.92 -1.41 1.95
C LEU A 73 6.44 -1.00 1.86
N PRO A 74 6.04 0.26 2.10
CA PRO A 74 4.68 0.71 1.83
C PRO A 74 4.21 0.49 0.39
N LEU A 75 5.06 0.74 -0.60
CA LEU A 75 4.71 0.51 -2.01
C LEU A 75 4.58 -0.98 -2.34
N LEU A 76 5.37 -1.85 -1.71
CA LEU A 76 5.20 -3.29 -1.82
C LEU A 76 3.90 -3.76 -1.17
N LEU A 77 3.51 -3.18 -0.03
CA LEU A 77 2.20 -3.43 0.56
C LEU A 77 1.08 -3.00 -0.39
N CYS A 78 1.18 -1.83 -1.02
CA CYS A 78 0.23 -1.39 -2.05
C CYS A 78 0.16 -2.37 -3.23
N ALA A 79 1.30 -2.91 -3.66
CA ALA A 79 1.36 -3.93 -4.71
C ALA A 79 0.70 -5.25 -4.30
N THR A 80 0.82 -5.68 -3.04
CA THR A 80 0.09 -6.86 -2.53
C THR A 80 -1.42 -6.60 -2.48
N VAL A 81 -1.86 -5.37 -2.16
CA VAL A 81 -3.28 -4.99 -2.25
C VAL A 81 -3.77 -4.99 -3.70
N ALA A 82 -2.99 -4.47 -4.64
CA ALA A 82 -3.28 -4.56 -6.07
C ALA A 82 -3.43 -6.03 -6.52
N LEU A 83 -2.58 -6.93 -6.00
CA LEU A 83 -2.71 -8.36 -6.25
C LEU A 83 -4.04 -8.93 -5.73
N HIS A 84 -4.49 -8.53 -4.52
CA HIS A 84 -5.81 -8.93 -4.01
C HIS A 84 -6.94 -8.48 -4.93
N ILE A 85 -6.89 -7.25 -5.43
CA ILE A 85 -7.87 -6.72 -6.37
C ILE A 85 -7.86 -7.56 -7.67
N GLN A 86 -6.68 -7.82 -8.22
CA GLN A 86 -6.53 -8.63 -9.44
C GLN A 86 -7.10 -10.05 -9.27
N VAL A 87 -6.73 -10.74 -8.19
CA VAL A 87 -7.11 -12.15 -7.99
C VAL A 87 -8.53 -12.33 -7.45
N SER A 88 -9.16 -11.24 -7.02
CA SER A 88 -10.59 -11.20 -6.70
C SER A 88 -11.46 -10.71 -7.86
N LEU A 89 -10.89 -10.58 -9.05
CA LEU A 89 -11.58 -10.08 -10.25
C LEU A 89 -12.20 -8.69 -10.03
N GLY A 90 -11.53 -7.82 -9.26
CA GLY A 90 -11.97 -6.45 -9.01
C GLY A 90 -13.13 -6.32 -8.00
N THR A 91 -13.32 -7.31 -7.13
CA THR A 91 -14.35 -7.30 -6.09
C THR A 91 -14.16 -6.12 -5.12
N ILE A 92 -15.26 -5.43 -4.76
CA ILE A 92 -15.20 -4.14 -4.06
C ILE A 92 -14.68 -4.25 -2.62
N GLU A 93 -14.91 -5.38 -1.95
CA GLU A 93 -14.49 -5.62 -0.57
C GLU A 93 -12.96 -5.52 -0.41
N PHE A 94 -12.19 -5.89 -1.43
CA PHE A 94 -10.73 -5.80 -1.39
C PHE A 94 -10.21 -4.37 -1.59
N HIS A 95 -11.06 -3.44 -2.06
CA HIS A 95 -10.72 -2.03 -2.13
C HIS A 95 -10.71 -1.37 -0.75
N PHE A 96 -11.40 -1.92 0.26
CA PHE A 96 -11.29 -1.39 1.63
C PHE A 96 -9.85 -1.43 2.14
N VAL A 97 -9.05 -2.42 1.70
CA VAL A 97 -7.64 -2.56 2.08
C VAL A 97 -6.79 -1.40 1.54
N VAL A 98 -7.22 -0.71 0.48
CA VAL A 98 -6.57 0.52 -0.01
C VAL A 98 -6.59 1.60 1.08
N PHE A 99 -7.77 1.89 1.63
CA PHE A 99 -7.94 2.91 2.67
C PHE A 99 -7.27 2.51 3.99
N VAL A 100 -7.34 1.22 4.35
CA VAL A 100 -6.62 0.66 5.51
C VAL A 100 -5.11 0.82 5.34
N THR A 101 -4.58 0.57 4.14
CA THR A 101 -3.15 0.71 3.84
C THR A 101 -2.71 2.16 4.00
N LEU A 102 -3.44 3.13 3.45
CA LEU A 102 -3.14 4.56 3.61
C LEU A 102 -3.10 4.99 5.09
N ALA A 103 -4.05 4.51 5.90
CA ALA A 103 -4.06 4.76 7.33
C ALA A 103 -2.85 4.12 8.04
N LEU A 104 -2.49 2.88 7.68
CA LEU A 104 -1.38 2.16 8.30
C LEU A 104 -0.01 2.79 7.99
N VAL A 105 0.20 3.31 6.78
CA VAL A 105 1.50 3.90 6.39
C VAL A 105 1.81 5.20 7.12
N MET A 106 0.81 5.83 7.78
CA MET A 106 1.04 6.95 8.71
C MET A 106 1.99 6.60 9.86
N VAL A 107 2.23 5.30 10.14
CA VAL A 107 3.21 4.84 11.14
C VAL A 107 4.62 5.39 10.88
N TYR A 108 4.97 5.66 9.61
CA TYR A 108 6.25 6.28 9.24
C TYR A 108 6.36 7.76 9.61
N ARG A 109 5.24 8.39 10.01
CA ARG A 109 5.13 9.81 10.35
C ARG A 109 5.67 10.77 9.28
N GLU A 110 5.60 10.34 8.02
CA GLU A 110 6.11 11.07 6.86
C GLU A 110 4.99 11.18 5.83
N TRP A 111 4.46 12.40 5.66
CA TRP A 111 3.31 12.64 4.79
C TRP A 111 3.61 12.33 3.32
N ARG A 112 4.88 12.41 2.92
CA ARG A 112 5.31 12.05 1.56
C ARG A 112 5.13 10.57 1.25
N VAL A 113 5.21 9.70 2.27
CA VAL A 113 4.95 8.25 2.10
C VAL A 113 3.47 8.01 1.83
N VAL A 114 2.58 8.68 2.57
CA VAL A 114 1.13 8.64 2.33
C VAL A 114 0.82 9.08 0.90
N LEU A 115 1.39 10.21 0.46
CA LEU A 115 1.19 10.71 -0.90
C LEU A 115 1.73 9.75 -1.97
N ALA A 116 2.87 9.10 -1.73
CA ALA A 116 3.42 8.10 -2.64
C ALA A 116 2.50 6.88 -2.78
N CYS A 117 1.96 6.37 -1.68
CA CYS A 117 1.00 5.26 -1.69
C CYS A 117 -0.33 5.65 -2.36
N ALA A 118 -0.85 6.85 -2.08
CA ALA A 118 -2.04 7.37 -2.75
C ALA A 118 -1.83 7.50 -4.26
N GLY A 119 -0.66 8.00 -4.67
CA GLY A 119 -0.26 8.07 -6.08
C GLY A 119 -0.16 6.70 -6.74
N PHE A 120 0.42 5.71 -6.05
CA PHE A 120 0.45 4.32 -6.53
C PHE A 120 -0.95 3.79 -6.80
N PHE A 121 -1.87 3.94 -5.84
CA PHE A 121 -3.25 3.46 -6.02
C PHE A 121 -3.97 4.23 -7.13
N ALA A 122 -3.77 5.54 -7.27
CA ALA A 122 -4.37 6.31 -8.37
C ALA A 122 -3.90 5.79 -9.74
N VAL A 123 -2.59 5.57 -9.89
CA VAL A 123 -2.01 4.99 -11.11
C VAL A 123 -2.57 3.59 -11.35
N HIS A 124 -2.58 2.73 -10.34
CA HIS A 124 -3.16 1.39 -10.42
C HIS A 124 -4.60 1.44 -10.93
N HIS A 125 -5.49 2.21 -10.29
CA HIS A 125 -6.91 2.22 -10.64
C HIS A 125 -7.16 2.74 -12.05
N ILE A 126 -6.50 3.84 -12.44
CA ILE A 126 -6.67 4.39 -13.79
C ILE A 126 -6.11 3.42 -14.83
N LEU A 127 -4.88 2.92 -14.63
CA LEU A 127 -4.22 2.04 -15.58
C LEU A 127 -4.97 0.71 -15.72
N PHE A 128 -5.32 0.08 -14.60
CA PHE A 128 -5.95 -1.24 -14.61
C PHE A 128 -7.36 -1.18 -15.16
N ASP A 129 -8.13 -0.12 -14.86
CA ASP A 129 -9.44 0.06 -15.48
C ASP A 129 -9.32 0.22 -17.01
N ARG A 130 -8.35 1.00 -17.51
CA ARG A 130 -8.12 1.13 -18.97
C ARG A 130 -7.70 -0.18 -19.61
N LEU A 131 -6.80 -0.93 -18.99
CA LEU A 131 -6.39 -2.24 -19.47
C LEU A 131 -7.55 -3.25 -19.42
N GLN A 132 -8.41 -3.16 -18.41
CA GLN A 132 -9.63 -3.96 -18.30
C GLN A 132 -10.61 -3.65 -19.43
N ALA A 133 -10.85 -2.36 -19.71
CA ALA A 133 -11.71 -1.90 -20.80
C ALA A 133 -11.23 -2.37 -22.18
N TRP A 134 -9.92 -2.58 -22.33
CA TRP A 134 -9.31 -3.12 -23.55
C TRP A 134 -9.22 -4.65 -23.58
N GLY A 135 -9.69 -5.35 -22.55
CA GLY A 135 -9.78 -6.81 -22.53
C GLY A 135 -8.47 -7.54 -22.22
N TYR A 136 -7.50 -6.90 -21.56
CA TYR A 136 -6.20 -7.52 -21.23
C TYR A 136 -6.24 -8.55 -20.08
N GLY A 137 -7.42 -8.88 -19.53
CA GLY A 137 -7.52 -9.78 -18.38
C GLY A 137 -6.92 -9.21 -17.09
N ILE A 138 -6.82 -7.89 -17.00
CA ILE A 138 -6.44 -7.13 -15.82
C ILE A 138 -7.71 -6.54 -15.21
N TYR A 139 -7.80 -6.52 -13.88
CA TYR A 139 -9.01 -6.13 -13.16
C TYR A 139 -8.72 -4.99 -12.19
N CYS A 140 -9.51 -3.91 -12.29
CA CYS A 140 -9.62 -2.89 -11.26
C CYS A 140 -10.92 -3.06 -10.48
N THR A 141 -12.03 -3.16 -11.20
CA THR A 141 -13.38 -3.40 -10.66
C THR A 141 -13.99 -4.64 -11.34
N THR A 142 -15.18 -5.09 -10.95
CA THR A 142 -15.83 -6.26 -11.59
C THR A 142 -16.08 -6.05 -13.09
N GLU A 143 -16.26 -4.81 -13.49
CA GLU A 143 -16.30 -4.33 -14.87
C GLU A 143 -15.60 -2.97 -14.96
N ALA A 144 -15.03 -2.61 -16.11
CA ALA A 144 -14.40 -1.31 -16.29
C ALA A 144 -15.43 -0.19 -16.17
N ASP A 145 -15.19 0.77 -15.29
CA ASP A 145 -16.13 1.83 -14.95
C ASP A 145 -15.35 3.07 -14.49
N PHE A 146 -15.05 3.95 -15.44
CA PHE A 146 -14.27 5.15 -15.13
C PHE A 146 -14.95 6.07 -14.11
N GLN A 147 -16.28 6.14 -14.11
CA GLN A 147 -17.00 7.02 -13.20
C GLN A 147 -16.84 6.53 -11.76
N LYS A 148 -16.89 5.21 -11.56
CA LYS A 148 -16.57 4.58 -10.27
C LYS A 148 -15.14 4.85 -9.83
N ILE A 149 -14.17 4.84 -10.75
CA ILE A 149 -12.78 5.22 -10.43
C ILE A 149 -12.67 6.68 -10.00
N VAL A 150 -13.32 7.61 -10.69
CA VAL A 150 -13.35 9.03 -10.31
C VAL A 150 -13.98 9.20 -8.93
N LEU A 151 -15.10 8.53 -8.66
CA LEU A 151 -15.73 8.54 -7.34
C LEU A 151 -14.77 8.03 -6.26
N HIS A 152 -14.13 6.86 -6.46
CA HIS A 152 -13.15 6.33 -5.51
C HIS A 152 -11.98 7.27 -5.27
N ALA A 153 -11.48 7.92 -6.32
CA ALA A 153 -10.40 8.90 -6.22
C ALA A 153 -10.77 10.07 -5.31
N THR A 154 -12.03 10.52 -5.29
CA THR A 154 -12.47 11.59 -4.37
C THR A 154 -12.30 11.21 -2.89
N PHE A 155 -12.64 9.97 -2.52
CA PHE A 155 -12.44 9.46 -1.17
C PHE A 155 -10.96 9.36 -0.81
N VAL A 156 -10.12 8.87 -1.72
CA VAL A 156 -8.67 8.78 -1.52
C VAL A 156 -8.06 10.18 -1.33
N VAL A 157 -8.44 11.15 -2.17
CA VAL A 157 -7.96 12.54 -2.05
C VAL A 157 -8.37 13.15 -0.71
N ALA A 158 -9.63 12.97 -0.29
CA ALA A 158 -10.12 13.47 0.98
C ALA A 158 -9.37 12.85 2.17
N GLN A 159 -9.20 11.52 2.18
CA GLN A 159 -8.45 10.82 3.22
C GLN A 159 -6.99 11.28 3.25
N THR A 160 -6.29 11.26 2.11
CA THR A 160 -4.89 11.68 2.02
C THR A 160 -4.71 13.12 2.51
N ALA A 161 -5.62 14.04 2.19
CA ALA A 161 -5.56 15.42 2.68
C ALA A 161 -5.64 15.50 4.21
N VAL A 162 -6.56 14.74 4.82
CA VAL A 162 -6.71 14.66 6.28
C VAL A 162 -5.48 14.03 6.94
N GLU A 163 -4.95 12.95 6.38
CA GLU A 163 -3.75 12.28 6.90
C GLU A 163 -2.52 13.18 6.85
N ILE A 164 -2.33 13.90 5.74
CA ILE A 164 -1.26 14.91 5.60
C ILE A 164 -1.43 15.99 6.67
N PHE A 165 -2.65 16.52 6.86
CA PHE A 165 -2.92 17.51 7.90
C PHE A 165 -2.57 16.99 9.31
N ILE A 166 -3.01 15.78 9.65
CA ILE A 166 -2.72 15.15 10.96
C ILE A 166 -1.20 15.00 11.15
N LEU A 167 -0.48 14.50 10.16
CA LEU A 167 0.97 14.31 10.23
C LEU A 167 1.72 15.63 10.39
N GLN A 168 1.32 16.67 9.66
CA GLN A 168 1.91 18.00 9.80
C GLN A 168 1.68 18.58 11.21
N LYS A 169 0.48 18.41 11.76
CA LYS A 169 0.18 18.85 13.14
C LYS A 169 0.95 18.05 14.18
N MET A 170 1.09 16.74 13.98
CA MET A 170 1.89 15.89 14.88
C MET A 170 3.35 16.35 14.95
N VAL A 171 3.96 16.73 13.82
CA VAL A 171 5.34 17.25 13.79
C VAL A 171 5.44 18.63 14.45
N ALA A 172 4.44 19.50 14.26
CA ALA A 172 4.43 20.83 14.84
C ALA A 172 4.37 20.80 16.38
N SER A 173 3.71 19.82 16.99
CA SER A 173 3.58 19.68 18.45
C SER A 173 4.89 19.38 19.19
N TYR A 174 5.97 19.05 18.47
CA TYR A 174 7.29 18.78 19.06
C TYR A 174 8.29 19.94 18.88
N ARG A 175 7.87 21.05 18.26
CA ARG A 175 8.67 22.28 18.12
C ARG A 175 8.30 23.27 19.21
#